data_AF-A0A661FK77-F1
#
_entry.id   AF-A0A661FK77-F1
#
_cell.length_a   1.000
_cell.length_b   1.000
_cell.length_c   1.000
_cell.angle_alpha   90.00
_cell.angle_beta   90.00
_cell.angle_gamma   90.00
#
_symmetry.space_group_name_H-M   'P 1'
#
loop_
_entity.id
_entity.type
_entity.pdbx_description
1 polymer ?
#
loop_
_entity_poly.entity_id
_entity_poly.type
_entity_poly.pdbx_seq_one_letter_code
_entity_poly.pdbx_strand_id
1 'polypeptide(L)'
;MNFFDAQDKARRATRWLVIVYAISTILIVIGVTTVVGAALFMMSQEGTPPEPAVLAGVAILAALFIFGSSIYKTSRLSAGGGRVALDMGGTLISPDVRDPQRQQLRNVVEEMAIASGVPVPEIYVLEEESGINAFAAGFTSGDAAIA
;
A
#
# COMPACT_ATOMS: atom_id res chain seq x y z
N MET A 1 8.44 -26.59 -4.31
CA MET A 1 7.38 -25.55 -4.23
C MET A 1 7.13 -25.06 -5.64
N ASN A 2 5.90 -25.17 -6.16
CA ASN A 2 5.60 -24.79 -7.54
C ASN A 2 5.27 -23.28 -7.58
N PHE A 3 6.08 -22.51 -8.30
CA PHE A 3 5.96 -21.03 -8.37
C PHE A 3 4.59 -20.57 -8.87
N PHE A 4 4.00 -21.33 -9.81
CA PHE A 4 2.67 -21.06 -10.34
C PHE A 4 1.57 -21.16 -9.27
N ASP A 5 1.65 -22.14 -8.37
CA ASP A 5 0.69 -22.30 -7.27
C ASP A 5 0.76 -21.11 -6.28
N ALA A 6 1.95 -20.53 -6.10
CA ALA A 6 2.13 -19.36 -5.25
C ALA A 6 1.50 -18.11 -5.88
N GLN A 7 1.64 -17.91 -7.19
CA GLN A 7 1.01 -16.80 -7.91
C GLN A 7 -0.52 -16.90 -7.87
N ASP A 8 -1.09 -18.09 -8.06
CA ASP A 8 -2.54 -18.25 -8.05
C ASP A 8 -3.13 -18.05 -6.65
N LYS A 9 -2.45 -18.50 -5.61
CA LYS A 9 -2.80 -18.18 -4.21
C LYS A 9 -2.78 -16.67 -3.96
N ALA A 10 -1.75 -15.97 -4.42
CA ALA A 10 -1.64 -14.52 -4.27
C ALA A 10 -2.81 -13.81 -4.97
N ARG A 11 -3.12 -14.15 -6.22
CA ARG A 11 -4.25 -13.56 -6.97
C ARG A 11 -5.59 -13.80 -6.28
N ARG A 12 -5.82 -15.00 -5.74
CA ARG A 12 -7.06 -15.33 -5.02
C ARG A 12 -7.16 -14.54 -3.71
N ALA A 13 -6.06 -14.43 -2.97
CA ALA A 13 -5.99 -13.63 -1.76
C ALA A 13 -6.27 -12.15 -2.06
N THR A 14 -5.67 -11.57 -3.11
CA THR A 14 -5.93 -10.19 -3.54
C THR A 14 -7.42 -9.97 -3.82
N ARG A 15 -8.08 -10.86 -4.57
CA ARG A 15 -9.52 -10.76 -4.84
C ARG A 15 -10.35 -10.79 -3.55
N TRP A 16 -10.00 -11.68 -2.62
CA TRP A 16 -10.68 -11.74 -1.33
C TRP A 16 -10.48 -10.47 -0.51
N LEU A 17 -9.25 -9.94 -0.46
CA LEU A 17 -8.93 -8.70 0.23
C LEU A 17 -9.70 -7.51 -0.34
N VAL A 18 -9.91 -7.44 -1.65
CA VAL A 18 -10.74 -6.39 -2.28
C VAL A 18 -12.20 -6.49 -1.84
N ILE A 19 -12.75 -7.71 -1.74
CA ILE A 19 -14.12 -7.93 -1.25
C ILE A 19 -14.22 -7.49 0.23
N VAL A 20 -13.28 -7.92 1.08
CA VAL A 20 -13.26 -7.56 2.50
C VAL A 20 -13.08 -6.05 2.68
N TYR A 21 -12.25 -5.41 1.85
CA TYR A 21 -12.08 -3.96 1.83
C TYR A 21 -13.40 -3.25 1.51
N ALA A 22 -14.10 -3.67 0.44
CA ALA A 22 -15.38 -3.07 0.06
C ALA A 22 -16.44 -3.22 1.16
N ILE A 23 -16.54 -4.41 1.77
CA ILE A 23 -17.44 -4.66 2.91
C ILE A 23 -17.06 -3.74 4.09
N SER A 24 -15.78 -3.65 4.42
CA SER A 24 -15.28 -2.80 5.50
C SER A 24 -15.61 -1.33 5.26
N THR A 25 -15.43 -0.83 4.02
CA THR A 25 -15.78 0.54 3.65
C THR A 25 -17.28 0.80 3.84
N ILE A 26 -18.16 -0.11 3.40
CA ILE A 26 -19.61 0.02 3.59
C ILE A 26 -19.95 0.08 5.09
N LEU A 27 -19.38 -0.82 5.89
CA LEU A 27 -19.61 -0.86 7.34
C LEU A 27 -19.13 0.43 8.03
N ILE A 28 -17.97 0.97 7.63
CA ILE A 28 -17.47 2.24 8.16
C ILE A 28 -18.43 3.39 7.81
N VAL A 29 -18.90 3.47 6.56
CA VAL A 29 -19.83 4.52 6.13
C VAL A 29 -21.14 4.44 6.91
N ILE A 30 -21.70 3.23 7.09
CA ILE A 30 -22.89 3.01 7.91
C ILE A 30 -22.62 3.42 9.36
N GLY A 31 -21.50 2.99 9.93
CA GLY A 31 -21.12 3.31 11.31
C GLY A 31 -20.99 4.81 11.55
N VAL A 32 -20.25 5.52 10.70
CA VAL A 32 -20.09 6.98 10.77
C VAL A 32 -21.43 7.68 10.62
N THR A 33 -22.24 7.29 9.64
CA THR A 33 -23.56 7.90 9.42
C THR A 33 -24.50 7.68 10.61
N THR A 34 -24.45 6.50 11.22
CA THR A 34 -25.26 6.15 12.40
C THR A 34 -24.82 6.95 13.62
N VAL A 35 -23.51 7.05 13.88
CA VAL A 35 -22.95 7.83 14.99
C VAL A 35 -23.29 9.31 14.86
N VAL A 36 -23.11 9.89 13.66
CA VAL A 36 -23.46 11.28 13.40
C VAL A 36 -24.97 11.50 13.51
N GLY A 37 -25.79 10.60 12.97
CA GLY A 37 -27.25 10.67 13.08
C GLY A 37 -27.74 10.61 14.53
N ALA A 38 -27.18 9.70 15.33
CA ALA A 38 -27.50 9.59 16.75
C ALA A 38 -27.08 10.85 17.53
N ALA A 39 -25.90 11.41 17.24
CA ALA A 39 -25.44 12.65 17.86
C ALA A 39 -26.37 13.84 17.53
N LEU A 40 -26.75 14.00 16.25
CA LEU A 40 -27.70 15.03 15.83
C LEU A 40 -29.06 14.87 16.50
N PHE A 41 -29.55 13.64 16.62
CA PHE A 41 -30.80 13.33 17.33
C PHE A 41 -30.74 13.72 18.82
N MET A 42 -29.66 13.34 19.51
CA MET A 42 -29.46 13.69 20.93
C MET A 42 -29.33 15.19 21.17
N MET A 43 -28.81 15.94 20.20
CA MET A 43 -28.70 17.41 20.27
C MET A 43 -30.01 18.13 19.92
N SER A 44 -30.97 17.45 19.30
CA SER A 44 -32.25 18.06 18.94
C SER A 44 -33.10 18.29 20.19
N GLN A 45 -33.53 19.54 20.41
CA GLN A 45 -34.37 19.88 21.57
C GLN A 45 -35.77 19.24 21.51
N GLU A 46 -36.26 18.98 20.29
CA GLU A 46 -37.60 18.43 20.05
C GLU A 46 -37.61 16.91 19.81
N GLY A 47 -36.45 16.25 19.84
CA GLY A 47 -36.34 14.82 19.50
C GLY A 47 -36.65 14.53 18.04
N THR A 48 -36.41 15.48 17.15
CA THR A 48 -36.65 15.34 15.71
C THR A 48 -35.55 14.50 15.08
N PRO A 49 -35.88 13.47 14.28
CA PRO A 49 -34.87 12.71 13.54
C PRO A 49 -34.10 13.62 12.57
N PRO A 50 -32.79 13.40 12.38
CA PRO A 50 -31.98 14.18 11.45
C PRO A 50 -32.50 14.04 10.01
N GLU A 51 -32.44 15.12 9.24
CA GLU A 51 -32.90 15.12 7.86
C GLU A 51 -32.14 14.09 7.01
N PRO A 52 -32.83 13.28 6.18
CA PRO A 52 -32.19 12.28 5.34
C PRO A 52 -31.11 12.85 4.40
N ALA A 53 -31.29 14.10 3.95
CA ALA A 53 -30.32 14.80 3.10
C ALA A 53 -28.97 15.04 3.82
N VAL A 54 -29.01 15.37 5.11
CA VAL A 54 -27.80 15.56 5.94
C VAL A 54 -27.07 14.23 6.10
N LEU A 55 -27.79 13.15 6.43
CA LEU A 55 -27.21 11.82 6.58
C LEU A 55 -26.62 11.30 5.26
N ALA A 56 -27.31 11.52 4.13
CA ALA A 56 -26.79 11.18 2.81
C ALA A 56 -25.51 11.97 2.49
N GLY A 57 -25.47 13.27 2.83
CA GLY A 57 -24.27 14.10 2.68
C GLY A 57 -23.08 13.56 3.48
N VAL A 58 -23.31 13.16 4.74
CA VAL A 58 -22.28 12.53 5.58
C VAL A 58 -21.77 11.22 4.98
N ALA A 59 -22.68 10.35 4.53
CA ALA A 59 -22.33 9.07 3.93
C ALA A 59 -21.51 9.24 2.65
N ILE A 60 -21.91 10.17 1.77
CA ILE A 60 -21.20 10.49 0.54
C ILE A 60 -19.82 11.05 0.86
N LEU A 61 -19.71 11.98 1.80
CA LEU A 61 -18.44 12.60 2.18
C LEU A 61 -17.48 11.58 2.79
N ALA A 62 -17.97 10.69 3.65
CA ALA A 62 -17.18 9.60 4.23
C ALA A 62 -16.67 8.63 3.14
N ALA A 63 -17.54 8.25 2.20
CA ALA A 63 -17.16 7.39 1.08
C ALA A 63 -16.11 8.07 0.20
N LEU A 64 -16.34 9.33 -0.20
CA LEU A 64 -15.39 10.11 -1.00
C LEU A 64 -14.04 10.26 -0.30
N PHE A 65 -14.03 10.48 1.00
CA PHE A 65 -12.79 10.58 1.77
C PHE A 65 -12.00 9.27 1.76
N ILE A 66 -12.66 8.13 1.98
CA ILE A 66 -12.01 6.81 1.97
C ILE A 66 -11.49 6.48 0.57
N PHE A 67 -12.34 6.61 -0.46
CA PHE A 67 -11.94 6.32 -1.85
C PHE A 67 -10.85 7.27 -2.35
N GLY A 68 -10.99 8.58 -2.07
CA GLY A 68 -9.99 9.58 -2.43
C GLY A 68 -8.64 9.31 -1.77
N SER A 69 -8.63 8.96 -0.48
CA SER A 69 -7.41 8.60 0.24
C SER A 69 -6.77 7.31 -0.31
N SER A 70 -7.59 6.32 -0.66
CA SER A 70 -7.13 5.08 -1.28
C SER A 70 -6.46 5.34 -2.63
N ILE A 71 -7.13 6.07 -3.52
CA ILE A 71 -6.60 6.45 -4.85
C ILE A 71 -5.31 7.26 -4.70
N TYR A 72 -5.30 8.25 -3.79
CA TYR A 72 -4.11 9.06 -3.53
C TYR A 72 -2.93 8.21 -3.08
N LYS A 73 -3.14 7.30 -2.12
CA LYS A 73 -2.08 6.41 -1.63
C LYS A 73 -1.60 5.46 -2.72
N THR A 74 -2.50 4.89 -3.51
CA THR A 74 -2.15 4.03 -4.65
C THR A 74 -1.35 4.79 -5.71
N SER A 75 -1.75 6.03 -6.03
CA SER A 75 -1.04 6.88 -6.97
C SER A 75 0.34 7.32 -6.47
N ARG A 76 0.51 7.47 -5.16
CA ARG A 76 1.83 7.74 -4.57
C ARG A 76 2.75 6.53 -4.63
N LEU A 77 2.21 5.33 -4.44
CA LEU A 77 2.96 4.08 -4.54
C LEU A 77 3.28 3.72 -5.99
N SER A 78 2.44 4.12 -6.96
CA SER A 78 2.67 3.86 -8.40
C SER A 78 3.87 4.58 -9.00
N ALA A 79 4.58 5.40 -8.21
CA ALA A 79 5.86 5.98 -8.59
C ALA A 79 6.99 4.93 -8.70
N GLY A 80 6.75 3.69 -8.24
CA GLY A 80 7.67 2.56 -8.39
C GLY A 80 8.24 2.06 -7.06
N GLY A 81 8.97 0.94 -7.13
CA GLY A 81 9.60 0.31 -5.98
C GLY A 81 10.59 1.21 -5.26
N GLY A 82 11.37 2.01 -6.00
CA GLY A 82 12.37 2.92 -5.41
C GLY A 82 11.75 3.96 -4.48
N ARG A 83 10.52 4.44 -4.79
CA ARG A 83 9.80 5.35 -3.89
C ARG A 83 9.45 4.68 -2.56
N VAL A 84 9.05 3.41 -2.62
CA VAL A 84 8.73 2.62 -1.41
C VAL A 84 9.99 2.42 -0.59
N ALA A 85 11.11 2.08 -1.21
CA ALA A 85 12.40 1.93 -0.53
C ALA A 85 12.83 3.23 0.17
N LEU A 86 12.73 4.37 -0.50
CA LEU A 86 13.03 5.68 0.09
C LEU A 86 12.09 6.04 1.25
N ASP A 87 10.79 5.80 1.12
CA ASP A 87 9.81 6.08 2.18
C ASP A 87 10.02 5.17 3.42
N MET A 88 10.72 4.03 3.26
CA MET A 88 11.15 3.12 4.33
C MET A 88 12.55 3.45 4.90
N GLY A 89 13.17 4.56 4.47
CA GLY A 89 14.51 4.95 4.94
C GLY A 89 15.66 4.28 4.19
N GLY A 90 15.40 3.72 3.01
CA GLY A 90 16.43 3.10 2.17
C GLY A 90 17.41 4.11 1.58
N THR A 91 18.70 3.85 1.73
CA THR A 91 19.78 4.61 1.09
C THR A 91 20.16 3.93 -0.23
N LEU A 92 20.06 4.64 -1.35
CA LEU A 92 20.37 4.10 -2.68
C LEU A 92 21.86 3.70 -2.78
N ILE A 93 22.11 2.50 -3.29
CA ILE A 93 23.45 2.04 -3.63
C ILE A 93 23.79 2.48 -5.05
N SER A 94 24.73 3.40 -5.17
CA SER A 94 25.22 3.85 -6.47
C SER A 94 25.95 2.73 -7.23
N PRO A 95 25.88 2.67 -8.57
CA PRO A 95 26.60 1.68 -9.36
C PRO A 95 28.12 1.71 -9.21
N ASP A 96 28.69 2.85 -8.84
CA ASP A 96 30.13 3.08 -8.66
C ASP A 96 30.61 2.94 -7.20
N VAL A 97 29.77 2.35 -6.33
CA VAL A 97 30.12 2.13 -4.93
C VAL A 97 31.43 1.36 -4.78
N ARG A 98 32.31 1.83 -3.89
CA ARG A 98 33.64 1.23 -3.66
C ARG A 98 33.73 0.34 -2.44
N ASP A 99 32.70 0.36 -1.59
CA ASP A 99 32.62 -0.54 -0.44
C ASP A 99 32.42 -1.99 -0.91
N PRO A 100 33.33 -2.92 -0.57
CA PRO A 100 33.26 -4.31 -1.01
C PRO A 100 31.94 -5.01 -0.66
N GLN A 101 31.31 -4.69 0.49
CA GLN A 101 30.04 -5.32 0.89
C GLN A 101 28.88 -4.86 0.00
N ARG A 102 28.81 -3.55 -0.29
CA ARG A 102 27.80 -2.99 -1.22
C ARG A 102 28.01 -3.47 -2.65
N GLN A 103 29.26 -3.63 -3.09
CA GLN A 103 29.57 -4.27 -4.38
C GLN A 103 29.11 -5.72 -4.41
N GLN A 104 29.36 -6.49 -3.35
CA GLN A 104 28.90 -7.88 -3.27
C GLN A 104 27.38 -7.97 -3.36
N LEU A 105 26.66 -7.15 -2.59
CA LEU A 105 25.19 -7.08 -2.65
C LEU A 105 24.72 -6.78 -4.09
N ARG A 106 25.31 -5.77 -4.72
CA ARG A 106 24.97 -5.39 -6.09
C ARG A 106 25.22 -6.52 -7.09
N ASN A 107 26.38 -7.17 -7.02
CA ASN A 107 26.72 -8.30 -7.89
C ASN A 107 25.73 -9.47 -7.71
N VAL A 108 25.36 -9.78 -6.47
CA VAL A 108 24.37 -10.84 -6.18
C VAL A 108 23.01 -10.49 -6.79
N VAL A 109 22.54 -9.26 -6.61
CA VAL A 109 21.27 -8.81 -7.17
C VAL A 109 21.30 -8.83 -8.70
N GLU A 110 22.40 -8.40 -9.33
CA GLU A 110 22.56 -8.43 -10.79
C GLU A 110 22.56 -9.85 -11.35
N GLU A 111 23.31 -10.77 -10.74
CA GLU A 111 23.31 -12.18 -11.16
C GLU A 111 21.93 -12.82 -10.99
N MET A 112 21.23 -12.51 -9.89
CA MET A 112 19.85 -12.99 -9.70
C MET A 112 18.87 -12.39 -10.73
N ALA A 113 19.05 -11.13 -11.11
CA ALA A 113 18.22 -10.48 -12.14
C ALA A 113 18.47 -11.11 -13.53
N ILE A 114 19.74 -11.34 -13.89
CA ILE A 114 20.13 -12.03 -15.14
C ILE A 114 19.57 -13.46 -15.16
N ALA A 115 19.79 -14.23 -14.10
CA ALA A 115 19.29 -15.60 -13.98
C ALA A 115 17.76 -15.68 -14.05
N SER A 116 17.06 -14.65 -13.54
CA SER A 116 15.60 -14.57 -13.54
C SER A 116 15.03 -13.91 -14.81
N GLY A 117 15.86 -13.37 -15.69
CA GLY A 117 15.44 -12.68 -16.92
C GLY A 117 14.64 -11.40 -16.66
N VAL A 118 14.90 -10.70 -15.56
CA VAL A 118 14.24 -9.43 -15.19
C VAL A 118 15.22 -8.26 -15.27
N PRO A 119 14.76 -7.01 -15.48
CA PRO A 119 15.60 -5.83 -15.34
C PRO A 119 16.26 -5.79 -13.96
N VAL A 120 17.49 -5.28 -13.89
CA VAL A 120 18.18 -5.09 -12.61
C VAL A 120 17.40 -4.05 -11.80
N PRO A 121 16.88 -4.41 -10.61
CA PRO A 121 16.11 -3.48 -9.78
C PRO A 121 17.02 -2.41 -9.18
N GLU A 122 16.43 -1.29 -8.77
CA GLU A 122 17.13 -0.32 -7.92
C GLU A 122 17.48 -0.97 -6.57
N ILE A 123 18.67 -0.70 -6.03
CA ILE A 123 19.17 -1.36 -4.82
C ILE A 123 19.38 -0.33 -3.73
N TYR A 124 18.79 -0.59 -2.57
CA TYR A 124 18.87 0.26 -1.39
C TYR A 124 19.39 -0.54 -0.20
N VAL A 125 19.87 0.15 0.83
CA VAL A 125 20.17 -0.42 2.14
C VAL A 125 19.35 0.30 3.19
N LEU A 126 18.65 -0.46 4.03
CA LEU A 126 17.95 0.06 5.21
C LEU A 126 18.96 0.26 6.36
N GLU A 127 19.66 1.40 6.36
CA GLU A 127 20.73 1.68 7.35
C GLU A 127 20.20 1.87 8.78
N GLU A 128 18.94 2.29 8.92
CA GLU A 128 18.30 2.59 10.21
C GLU A 128 17.47 1.41 10.76
N GLU A 129 17.41 0.28 10.06
CA GLU A 129 16.63 -0.88 10.48
C GLU A 129 17.38 -1.70 11.54
N SER A 130 16.77 -1.87 12.71
CA SER A 130 17.39 -2.57 13.84
C SER A 130 17.50 -4.09 13.65
N GLY A 131 16.67 -4.66 12.77
CA GLY A 131 16.59 -6.10 12.51
C GLY A 131 17.13 -6.48 11.13
N ILE A 132 17.34 -7.79 10.93
CA ILE A 132 17.64 -8.33 9.60
C ILE A 132 16.32 -8.37 8.82
N ASN A 133 16.18 -7.45 7.88
CA ASN A 133 15.01 -7.37 7.01
C ASN A 133 15.44 -7.08 5.58
N ALA A 134 14.62 -7.53 4.63
CA ALA A 134 14.75 -7.18 3.23
C ALA A 134 13.39 -7.30 2.54
N PHE A 135 13.12 -6.47 1.56
CA PHE A 135 11.91 -6.55 0.75
C PHE A 135 12.17 -6.20 -0.72
N ALA A 136 11.22 -6.61 -1.56
CA ALA A 136 11.14 -6.18 -2.94
C ALA A 136 9.82 -5.44 -3.16
N ALA A 137 9.87 -4.28 -3.81
CA ALA A 137 8.72 -3.45 -4.11
C ALA A 137 8.69 -3.08 -5.60
N GLY A 138 7.49 -2.83 -6.14
CA GLY A 138 7.27 -2.50 -7.56
C GLY A 138 5.96 -3.09 -8.06
N PHE A 139 5.34 -2.47 -9.06
CA PHE A 139 4.13 -3.02 -9.70
C PHE A 139 4.47 -4.03 -10.78
N THR A 140 5.64 -3.87 -11.39
CA THR A 140 6.21 -4.71 -12.43
C THR A 140 7.67 -4.99 -12.14
N SER A 141 8.31 -5.82 -12.95
CA SER A 141 9.76 -6.02 -12.87
C SER A 141 10.57 -4.81 -13.37
N GLY A 142 9.96 -3.89 -14.14
CA GLY A 142 10.65 -2.71 -14.69
C GLY A 142 10.80 -1.55 -13.73
N ASP A 143 9.96 -1.49 -12.69
CA ASP A 143 9.98 -0.48 -11.61
C ASP A 143 10.34 -1.11 -10.27
N ALA A 144 10.98 -2.27 -10.28
CA ALA A 144 11.32 -3.00 -9.07
C ALA A 144 12.47 -2.34 -8.30
N ALA A 145 12.39 -2.38 -6.97
CA ALA A 145 13.48 -2.05 -6.06
C ALA A 145 13.63 -3.11 -4.98
N ILE A 146 14.86 -3.30 -4.51
CA ILE A 146 15.22 -4.15 -3.37
C ILE A 146 15.84 -3.27 -2.30
N ALA A 147 15.44 -3.47 -1.04
CA ALA A 147 15.95 -2.74 0.13
C ALA A 147 16.08 -3.69 1.32
#